data_AF-A0A2C0ZSS1-F1
#
_entry.id   AF-A0A2C0ZSS1-F1
#
_cell.length_a   1.000
_cell.length_b   1.000
_cell.length_c   1.000
_cell.angle_alpha   90.00
_cell.angle_beta   90.00
_cell.angle_gamma   90.00
#
_symmetry.space_group_name_H-M   'P 1'
#
loop_
_entity.id
_entity.type
_entity.pdbx_description
1 polymer ?
#
loop_
_entity_poly.entity_id
_entity_poly.type
_entity_poly.pdbx_seq_one_letter_code
_entity_poly.pdbx_strand_id
1 'polypeptide(L)'
;MNTLILTKREAVETYGSEDCKKHFEKYRKFTNKDLEKSLINEMRRYYYSVEVVKPEKGRGYVYKLSGKKDGVTAKEDGRINNGAWSIPYTKNMDIMVVSVLEQGIMEETAQPLSKWAVNFGLITPNMYELLQSRYNELMRSQHLQDLKANNIIFEGEDRILDDFTYMVKEINNQLAGTLNRMQRADIIEYYPVYKGHVIETGETITLNENTVKQILTLKRNLMEKHDVNDWYISLYKNAPKTKVYYQEWNTGLAQVTDEKSEVLGLDYYYRVYAIILKARKKKVIKYLEKYNKDVIERFRQNEELFLNDNESNYHRERHDYVLREAQEEENKFLGKKTITYTLDKSLQEVYGTETISKTVYNERDNFTFDEGYYALYFEKLYAERINKLQEYYGYKFK
;
A
#
# COMPACT_ATOMS: atom_id res chain seq x y z
N MET A 1 -4.19 43.48 19.15
CA MET A 1 -3.80 42.06 18.96
C MET A 1 -2.82 41.69 20.06
N ASN A 2 -3.17 40.72 20.91
CA ASN A 2 -2.26 40.29 21.98
C ASN A 2 -1.02 39.62 21.38
N THR A 3 0.15 40.09 21.80
CA THR A 3 1.46 39.54 21.42
C THR A 3 2.03 38.83 22.65
N LEU A 4 2.44 37.58 22.47
CA LEU A 4 3.07 36.78 23.52
C LEU A 4 4.57 36.64 23.22
N ILE A 5 5.42 36.85 24.21
CA ILE A 5 6.87 36.67 24.09
C ILE A 5 7.24 35.45 24.93
N LEU A 6 7.85 34.45 24.31
CA LEU A 6 8.36 33.25 24.99
C LEU A 6 9.88 33.15 24.86
N THR A 7 10.54 32.80 25.95
CA THR A 7 11.93 32.37 25.90
C THR A 7 12.05 31.03 25.16
N LYS A 8 13.25 30.71 24.67
CA LYS A 8 13.48 29.41 24.01
C LYS A 8 13.19 28.22 24.92
N ARG A 9 13.47 28.37 26.22
CA ARG A 9 13.19 27.34 27.22
C ARG A 9 11.69 27.08 27.37
N GLU A 10 10.91 28.13 27.58
CA GLU A 10 9.44 28.01 27.72
C GLU A 10 8.81 27.44 26.45
N ALA A 11 9.30 27.84 25.27
CA ALA A 11 8.84 27.29 24.01
C ALA A 11 9.14 25.78 23.88
N VAL A 12 10.33 25.33 24.28
CA VAL A 12 10.70 23.89 24.29
C VAL A 12 9.85 23.10 25.28
N GLU A 13 9.65 23.63 26.49
CA GLU A 13 8.86 22.96 27.53
C GLU A 13 7.39 22.80 27.09
N THR A 14 6.84 23.82 26.41
CA THR A 14 5.42 23.85 26.03
C THR A 14 5.13 23.16 24.68
N TYR A 15 6.02 23.30 23.69
CA TYR A 15 5.77 22.88 22.30
C TYR A 15 6.83 21.93 21.72
N GLY A 16 7.89 21.62 22.48
CA GLY A 16 8.99 20.78 22.01
C GLY A 16 8.65 19.28 22.01
N SER A 17 9.14 18.56 21.00
CA SER A 17 9.23 17.09 21.03
C SER A 17 10.23 16.61 22.07
N GLU A 18 10.20 15.32 22.42
CA GLU A 18 11.16 14.73 23.35
C GLU A 18 12.62 14.91 22.89
N ASP A 19 12.88 14.84 21.59
CA ASP A 19 14.21 15.11 21.03
C ASP A 19 14.62 16.58 21.21
N CYS A 20 13.69 17.52 21.01
CA CYS A 20 13.93 18.95 21.27
C CYS A 20 14.23 19.20 22.75
N LYS A 21 13.49 18.56 23.67
CA LYS A 21 13.69 18.67 25.12
C LYS A 21 15.06 18.14 25.53
N LYS A 22 15.41 16.92 25.12
CA LYS A 22 16.73 16.29 25.38
C LYS A 22 17.87 17.13 24.82
N HIS A 23 17.73 17.65 23.61
CA HIS A 23 18.72 18.53 22.98
C HIS A 23 18.92 19.81 23.80
N PHE A 24 17.82 20.47 24.16
CA PHE A 24 17.87 21.75 24.87
C PHE A 24 18.35 21.59 26.32
N GLU A 25 18.04 20.48 26.97
CA GLU A 25 18.57 20.15 28.30
C GLU A 25 20.09 20.02 28.29
N LYS A 26 20.64 19.30 27.28
CA LYS A 26 22.08 19.08 27.12
C LYS A 26 22.86 20.34 26.77
N TYR A 27 22.36 21.13 25.82
CA TYR A 27 23.14 22.24 25.24
C TYR A 27 22.70 23.64 25.71
N ARG A 28 21.53 23.75 26.37
CA ARG A 28 20.87 25.01 26.78
C ARG A 28 20.61 26.00 25.63
N LYS A 29 20.81 25.56 24.38
CA LYS A 29 20.60 26.29 23.14
C LYS A 29 20.40 25.30 21.99
N PHE A 30 19.75 25.75 20.92
CA PHE A 30 19.69 24.98 19.67
C PHE A 30 21.01 25.09 18.91
N THR A 31 21.78 24.01 18.94
CA THR A 31 22.94 23.81 18.06
C THR A 31 22.53 23.13 16.75
N ASN A 32 21.45 22.36 16.76
CA ASN A 32 20.82 21.81 15.57
C ASN A 32 19.68 22.73 15.10
N LYS A 33 19.83 23.34 13.91
CA LYS A 33 18.85 24.27 13.34
C LYS A 33 17.56 23.58 12.89
N ASP A 34 17.59 22.29 12.56
CA ASP A 34 16.41 21.56 12.12
C ASP A 34 15.45 21.29 13.28
N LEU A 35 15.98 21.02 14.47
CA LEU A 35 15.19 20.92 15.70
C LEU A 35 14.53 22.26 16.06
N GLU A 36 15.26 23.37 15.93
CA GLU A 36 14.70 24.71 16.15
C GLU A 36 13.60 25.04 15.13
N LYS A 37 13.81 24.71 13.86
CA LYS A 37 12.81 24.89 12.80
C LYS A 37 11.57 24.04 13.04
N SER A 38 11.74 22.80 13.51
CA SER A 38 10.64 21.91 13.87
C SER A 38 9.78 22.49 15.01
N LEU A 39 10.42 23.02 16.06
CA LEU A 39 9.73 23.70 17.16
C LEU A 39 8.95 24.92 16.68
N ILE A 40 9.55 25.76 15.82
CA ILE A 40 8.88 26.95 15.25
C ILE A 40 7.65 26.54 14.42
N ASN A 41 7.77 25.49 13.62
CA ASN A 41 6.66 24.97 12.82
C ASN A 41 5.53 24.42 13.70
N GLU A 42 5.85 23.76 14.81
CA GLU A 42 4.85 23.31 15.78
C GLU A 42 4.11 24.51 16.40
N MET A 43 4.83 25.57 16.82
CA MET A 43 4.20 26.80 17.33
C MET A 43 3.29 27.48 16.30
N ARG A 44 3.66 27.46 15.00
CA ARG A 44 2.82 27.99 13.90
C ARG A 44 1.50 27.25 13.73
N ARG A 45 1.33 26.07 14.35
CA ARG A 45 0.04 25.39 14.37
C ARG A 45 -0.98 26.07 15.28
N TYR A 46 -0.50 26.76 16.30
CA TYR A 46 -1.30 27.43 17.32
C TYR A 46 -1.42 28.94 17.10
N TYR A 47 -0.46 29.55 16.37
CA TYR A 47 -0.39 31.00 16.16
C TYR A 47 -0.25 31.36 14.67
N TYR A 48 -0.79 32.51 14.26
CA TYR A 48 -0.69 33.04 12.89
C TYR A 48 0.72 33.55 12.56
N SER A 49 1.45 34.09 13.54
CA SER A 49 2.86 34.50 13.37
C SER A 49 3.75 33.99 14.50
N VAL A 50 4.96 33.59 14.12
CA VAL A 50 6.05 33.17 15.01
C VAL A 50 7.35 33.77 14.46
N GLU A 51 7.89 34.75 15.17
CA GLU A 51 9.10 35.49 14.80
C GLU A 51 10.21 35.28 15.82
N VAL A 52 11.45 35.12 15.35
CA VAL A 52 12.63 35.09 16.22
C VAL A 52 13.14 36.52 16.36
N VAL A 53 13.04 37.11 17.54
CA VAL A 53 13.40 38.51 17.79
C VAL A 53 14.44 38.63 18.90
N LYS A 54 15.23 39.70 18.86
CA LYS A 54 16.10 40.08 19.98
C LYS A 54 15.32 41.06 20.88
N PRO A 55 15.10 40.75 22.16
CA PRO A 55 14.34 41.63 23.05
C PRO A 55 15.14 42.90 23.38
N GLU A 56 14.45 44.02 23.62
CA GLU A 56 15.06 45.30 24.00
C GLU A 56 15.84 45.21 25.32
N LYS A 57 15.41 44.32 26.22
CA LYS A 57 16.09 43.98 27.47
C LYS A 57 16.43 42.49 27.49
N GLY A 58 17.68 42.13 27.19
CA GLY A 58 18.18 40.76 27.26
C GLY A 58 19.32 40.45 26.29
N ARG A 59 20.08 39.39 26.57
CA ARG A 59 21.22 38.95 25.72
C ARG A 59 20.88 37.88 24.68
N GLY A 60 19.72 37.20 24.79
CA GLY A 60 19.35 36.06 23.94
C GLY A 60 18.12 36.32 23.05
N TYR A 61 18.03 35.60 21.93
CA TYR A 61 16.85 35.61 21.05
C TYR A 61 15.65 34.92 21.69
N VAL A 62 14.44 35.46 21.45
CA VAL A 62 13.16 34.97 21.96
C VAL A 62 12.16 34.77 20.80
N TYR A 63 11.06 34.06 21.07
CA TYR A 63 9.98 33.86 20.10
C TYR A 63 8.83 34.83 20.39
N LYS A 64 8.50 35.67 19.41
CA LYS A 64 7.34 36.57 19.43
C LYS A 64 6.20 35.89 18.67
N LEU A 65 5.11 35.62 19.38
CA LEU A 65 3.92 34.93 18.88
C LEU A 65 2.76 35.92 18.78
N SER A 66 2.03 35.93 17.66
CA SER A 66 0.84 36.77 17.50
C SER A 66 -0.30 36.04 16.80
N GLY A 67 -1.53 36.45 17.15
CA GLY A 67 -2.75 35.88 16.59
C GLY A 67 -2.91 34.40 16.95
N LYS A 68 -3.32 34.10 18.18
CA LYS A 68 -3.68 32.72 18.55
C LYS A 68 -4.87 32.27 17.69
N LYS A 69 -4.80 31.08 17.12
CA LYS A 69 -5.84 30.51 16.26
C LYS A 69 -6.96 29.89 17.10
N ASP A 70 -8.18 29.91 16.60
CA ASP A 70 -9.35 29.28 17.24
C ASP A 70 -9.31 27.74 17.20
N GLY A 71 -8.44 27.16 16.35
CA GLY A 71 -8.16 25.73 16.28
C GLY A 71 -6.72 25.43 15.85
N VAL A 72 -6.20 24.28 16.25
CA VAL A 72 -4.84 23.83 15.90
C VAL A 72 -4.82 23.40 14.44
N THR A 73 -4.03 24.07 13.60
CA THR A 73 -3.89 23.65 12.19
C THR A 73 -3.17 22.30 12.11
N ALA A 74 -3.57 21.46 11.14
CA ALA A 74 -2.90 20.20 10.86
C ALA A 74 -1.39 20.44 10.67
N LYS A 75 -0.57 19.51 11.15
CA LYS A 75 0.88 19.61 11.03
C LYS A 75 1.23 19.57 9.54
N GLU A 76 1.85 20.63 9.03
CA GLU A 76 2.41 20.61 7.68
C GLU A 76 3.56 19.61 7.66
N ASP A 77 3.30 18.42 7.11
CA ASP A 77 4.35 17.47 6.78
C ASP A 77 5.09 17.97 5.54
N GLY A 78 6.23 18.63 5.77
CA GLY A 78 7.12 19.11 4.71
C GLY A 78 7.88 18.00 3.99
N ARG A 79 7.64 16.72 4.32
CA ARG A 79 8.17 15.58 3.58
C ARG A 79 7.42 15.46 2.27
N ILE A 80 8.04 15.96 1.21
CA ILE A 80 7.48 15.94 -0.14
C ILE A 80 7.25 14.49 -0.61
N ASN A 81 8.02 13.52 -0.10
CA ASN A 81 7.93 12.10 -0.46
C ASN A 81 8.26 11.20 0.76
N ASN A 82 7.32 10.88 1.66
CA ASN A 82 7.50 9.78 2.62
C ASN A 82 7.55 8.44 1.86
N GLY A 83 8.69 8.09 1.28
CA GLY A 83 8.87 6.85 0.51
C GLY A 83 8.00 6.75 -0.76
N ALA A 84 7.34 7.84 -1.19
CA ALA A 84 6.39 7.81 -2.30
C ALA A 84 6.97 7.30 -3.62
N TRP A 85 8.31 7.29 -3.75
CA TRP A 85 9.08 6.81 -4.91
C TRP A 85 10.20 5.83 -4.52
N SER A 86 10.08 5.12 -3.39
CA SER A 86 11.06 4.06 -3.07
C SER A 86 11.05 2.95 -4.13
N ILE A 87 9.92 2.81 -4.84
CA ILE A 87 9.75 1.93 -5.98
C ILE A 87 9.86 2.78 -7.27
N PRO A 88 10.92 2.62 -8.09
CA PRO A 88 11.26 3.56 -9.17
C PRO A 88 10.12 3.87 -10.15
N TYR A 89 9.43 2.83 -10.63
CA TYR A 89 8.41 2.95 -11.66
C TYR A 89 7.13 3.64 -11.18
N THR A 90 6.88 3.70 -9.87
CA THR A 90 5.65 4.29 -9.34
C THR A 90 5.52 5.78 -9.67
N LYS A 91 6.64 6.49 -9.93
CA LYS A 91 6.66 7.90 -10.37
C LYS A 91 5.88 8.16 -11.65
N ASN A 92 5.81 7.17 -12.53
CA ASN A 92 5.13 7.27 -13.82
C ASN A 92 3.64 6.91 -13.71
N MET A 93 3.23 6.22 -12.63
CA MET A 93 1.82 5.81 -12.44
C MET A 93 0.86 6.99 -12.38
N ASP A 94 1.26 8.10 -11.75
CA ASP A 94 0.42 9.30 -11.64
C ASP A 94 0.08 9.86 -13.03
N ILE A 95 1.05 9.84 -13.93
CA ILE A 95 0.89 10.31 -15.31
C ILE A 95 -0.05 9.35 -16.03
N MET A 96 0.22 8.04 -16.00
CA MET A 96 -0.62 7.04 -16.66
C MET A 96 -2.08 7.10 -16.21
N VAL A 97 -2.33 7.23 -14.90
CA VAL A 97 -3.69 7.37 -14.34
C VAL A 97 -4.38 8.62 -14.87
N VAL A 98 -3.73 9.79 -14.79
CA VAL A 98 -4.31 11.04 -15.27
C VAL A 98 -4.64 10.96 -16.76
N SER A 99 -3.72 10.44 -17.56
CA SER A 99 -3.85 10.40 -19.02
C SER A 99 -5.07 9.61 -19.47
N VAL A 100 -5.31 8.45 -18.87
CA VAL A 100 -6.51 7.65 -19.16
C VAL A 100 -7.78 8.37 -18.69
N LEU A 101 -7.75 9.00 -17.51
CA LEU A 101 -8.92 9.72 -17.00
C LEU A 101 -9.24 10.98 -17.83
N GLU A 102 -8.24 11.67 -18.38
CA GLU A 102 -8.44 12.83 -19.27
C GLU A 102 -9.08 12.46 -20.61
N GLN A 103 -8.83 11.24 -21.11
CA GLN A 103 -9.44 10.75 -22.35
C GLN A 103 -10.94 10.47 -22.19
N GLY A 104 -11.41 10.14 -20.98
CA GLY A 104 -12.84 9.94 -20.70
C GLY A 104 -13.46 8.72 -21.40
N ILE A 105 -12.65 7.76 -21.87
CA ILE A 105 -13.09 6.59 -22.67
C ILE A 105 -13.67 5.46 -21.78
N MET A 106 -13.81 5.69 -20.48
CA MET A 106 -14.18 4.66 -19.51
C MET A 106 -15.69 4.36 -19.53
N GLU A 107 -16.07 3.16 -19.95
CA GLU A 107 -17.48 2.70 -20.00
C GLU A 107 -18.09 2.48 -18.62
N GLU A 108 -17.34 1.91 -17.67
CA GLU A 108 -17.79 1.67 -16.30
C GLU A 108 -17.22 2.68 -15.31
N THR A 109 -18.09 3.26 -14.49
CA THR A 109 -17.72 4.27 -13.49
C THR A 109 -17.14 3.67 -12.22
N ALA A 110 -17.33 2.38 -11.94
CA ALA A 110 -16.81 1.72 -10.75
C ALA A 110 -16.47 0.24 -10.98
N GLN A 111 -15.21 -0.14 -10.75
CA GLN A 111 -14.68 -1.47 -11.04
C GLN A 111 -13.57 -1.89 -10.06
N PRO A 112 -13.16 -3.18 -10.00
CA PRO A 112 -12.06 -3.63 -9.16
C PRO A 112 -10.74 -2.93 -9.50
N LEU A 113 -9.84 -2.78 -8.52
CA LEU A 113 -8.53 -2.16 -8.76
C LEU A 113 -7.71 -2.89 -9.81
N SER A 114 -7.83 -4.21 -9.91
CA SER A 114 -7.16 -5.00 -10.94
C SER A 114 -7.66 -4.65 -12.35
N LYS A 115 -8.95 -4.37 -12.51
CA LYS A 115 -9.51 -3.91 -13.79
C LYS A 115 -9.10 -2.47 -14.08
N TRP A 116 -9.09 -1.59 -13.08
CA TRP A 116 -8.50 -0.25 -13.20
C TRP A 116 -7.02 -0.31 -13.61
N ALA A 117 -6.25 -1.23 -13.06
CA ALA A 117 -4.84 -1.40 -13.42
C ALA A 117 -4.66 -1.79 -14.89
N VAL A 118 -5.58 -2.59 -15.47
CA VAL A 118 -5.59 -2.85 -16.93
C VAL A 118 -5.91 -1.56 -17.69
N ASN A 119 -6.97 -0.87 -17.30
CA ASN A 119 -7.42 0.32 -18.02
C ASN A 119 -6.39 1.46 -17.97
N PHE A 120 -5.61 1.56 -16.89
CA PHE A 120 -4.49 2.49 -16.77
C PHE A 120 -3.20 2.02 -17.45
N GLY A 121 -3.20 0.86 -18.10
CA GLY A 121 -1.99 0.29 -18.73
C GLY A 121 -0.94 -0.17 -17.74
N LEU A 122 -1.28 -0.38 -16.46
CA LEU A 122 -0.30 -0.79 -15.43
C LEU A 122 0.00 -2.29 -15.45
N ILE A 123 -0.96 -3.09 -15.91
CA ILE A 123 -0.86 -4.54 -16.12
C ILE A 123 -1.54 -4.95 -17.43
N THR A 124 -1.08 -6.03 -18.03
CA THR A 124 -1.67 -6.59 -19.25
C THR A 124 -2.98 -7.34 -18.97
N PRO A 125 -3.80 -7.62 -20.00
CA PRO A 125 -4.95 -8.52 -19.87
C PRO A 125 -4.57 -9.90 -19.33
N ASN A 126 -3.45 -10.48 -19.78
CA ASN A 126 -2.98 -11.78 -19.29
C ASN A 126 -2.60 -11.75 -17.80
N MET A 127 -2.01 -10.65 -17.32
CA MET A 127 -1.76 -10.46 -15.89
C MET A 127 -3.06 -10.32 -15.09
N TYR A 128 -4.08 -9.71 -15.68
CA TYR A 128 -5.41 -9.63 -15.05
C TYR A 128 -6.07 -11.01 -14.95
N GLU A 129 -6.04 -11.82 -16.01
CA GLU A 129 -6.51 -13.21 -16.00
C GLU A 129 -5.76 -14.04 -14.95
N LEU A 130 -4.45 -13.88 -14.87
CA LEU A 130 -3.62 -14.53 -13.86
C LEU A 130 -4.08 -14.19 -12.44
N LEU A 131 -4.43 -12.92 -12.15
CA LEU A 131 -4.98 -12.52 -10.85
C LEU A 131 -6.32 -13.21 -10.53
N GLN A 132 -7.17 -13.47 -11.53
CA GLN A 132 -8.44 -14.18 -11.37
C GLN A 132 -8.23 -15.68 -11.12
N SER A 133 -7.21 -16.28 -11.74
CA SER A 133 -6.90 -17.71 -11.60
C SER A 133 -6.65 -18.15 -10.16
N ARG A 134 -6.28 -17.23 -9.26
CA ARG A 134 -6.12 -17.50 -7.80
C ARG A 134 -7.39 -18.02 -7.12
N TYR A 135 -8.56 -17.80 -7.73
CA TYR A 135 -9.85 -18.25 -7.22
C TYR A 135 -10.50 -19.29 -8.14
N ASN A 136 -9.81 -19.74 -9.18
CA ASN A 136 -10.30 -20.69 -10.17
C ASN A 136 -9.22 -21.73 -10.49
N GLU A 137 -9.33 -22.91 -9.88
CA GLU A 137 -8.36 -24.01 -10.04
C GLU A 137 -8.20 -24.44 -11.50
N LEU A 138 -9.29 -24.47 -12.29
CA LEU A 138 -9.22 -24.83 -13.70
C LEU A 138 -8.37 -23.84 -14.50
N MET A 139 -8.59 -22.53 -14.30
CA MET A 139 -7.79 -21.49 -14.95
C MET A 139 -6.33 -21.55 -14.50
N ARG A 140 -6.07 -21.81 -13.21
CA ARG A 140 -4.70 -21.97 -12.70
C ARG A 140 -4.01 -23.17 -13.36
N SER A 141 -4.70 -24.31 -13.47
CA SER A 141 -4.17 -25.49 -14.15
C SER A 141 -3.88 -25.24 -15.63
N GLN A 142 -4.73 -24.47 -16.33
CA GLN A 142 -4.49 -24.07 -17.72
C GLN A 142 -3.23 -23.22 -17.85
N HIS A 143 -3.06 -22.20 -17.00
CA HIS A 143 -1.82 -21.41 -17.00
C HIS A 143 -0.58 -22.28 -16.77
N LEU A 144 -0.62 -23.21 -15.81
CA LEU A 144 0.51 -24.11 -15.56
C LEU A 144 0.83 -24.99 -16.78
N GLN A 145 -0.19 -25.53 -17.45
CA GLN A 145 0.00 -26.31 -18.68
C GLN A 145 0.62 -25.47 -19.79
N ASP A 146 0.13 -24.25 -20.01
CA ASP A 146 0.66 -23.34 -21.01
C ASP A 146 2.12 -22.98 -20.71
N LEU A 147 2.45 -22.68 -19.46
CA LEU A 147 3.81 -22.34 -19.06
C LEU A 147 4.80 -23.50 -19.26
N LYS A 148 4.37 -24.74 -18.95
CA LYS A 148 5.15 -25.95 -19.20
C LYS A 148 5.34 -26.21 -20.69
N ALA A 149 4.26 -26.07 -21.49
CA ALA A 149 4.31 -26.21 -22.95
C ALA A 149 5.24 -25.19 -23.62
N ASN A 150 5.36 -23.98 -23.04
CA ASN A 150 6.25 -22.94 -23.52
C ASN A 150 7.67 -23.00 -22.89
N ASN A 151 8.00 -24.04 -22.11
CA ASN A 151 9.29 -24.20 -21.41
C ASN A 151 9.65 -23.01 -20.51
N ILE A 152 8.64 -22.36 -19.91
CA ILE A 152 8.82 -21.25 -18.98
C ILE A 152 9.06 -21.78 -17.57
N ILE A 153 8.31 -22.80 -17.17
CA ILE A 153 8.50 -23.58 -15.93
C ILE A 153 8.54 -25.08 -16.25
N PHE A 154 9.04 -25.88 -15.33
CA PHE A 154 9.13 -27.34 -15.45
C PHE A 154 8.27 -28.05 -14.39
N GLU A 155 8.20 -29.38 -14.49
CA GLU A 155 7.47 -30.20 -13.52
C GLU A 155 8.01 -30.00 -12.09
N GLY A 156 7.10 -29.81 -11.14
CA GLY A 156 7.45 -29.54 -9.74
C GLY A 156 7.78 -28.07 -9.44
N GLU A 157 7.78 -27.17 -10.43
CA GLU A 157 8.02 -25.72 -10.24
C GLU A 157 6.72 -24.91 -10.07
N ASP A 158 5.55 -25.56 -10.04
CA ASP A 158 4.22 -24.94 -10.13
C ASP A 158 3.99 -23.76 -9.18
N ARG A 159 4.56 -23.81 -7.96
CA ARG A 159 4.41 -22.76 -6.94
C ARG A 159 5.00 -21.42 -7.37
N ILE A 160 5.96 -21.38 -8.28
CA ILE A 160 6.56 -20.12 -8.72
C ILE A 160 5.54 -19.20 -9.44
N LEU A 161 4.48 -19.80 -10.01
CA LEU A 161 3.36 -19.03 -10.56
C LEU A 161 2.64 -18.22 -9.48
N ASP A 162 2.50 -18.77 -8.28
CA ASP A 162 1.83 -18.10 -7.16
C ASP A 162 2.66 -16.91 -6.64
N ASP A 163 3.99 -17.07 -6.59
CA ASP A 163 4.92 -15.99 -6.24
C ASP A 163 4.85 -14.85 -7.27
N PHE A 164 4.90 -15.17 -8.56
CA PHE A 164 4.77 -14.16 -9.61
C PHE A 164 3.40 -13.48 -9.58
N THR A 165 2.32 -14.23 -9.35
CA THR A 165 0.98 -13.67 -9.23
C THR A 165 0.88 -12.71 -8.03
N TYR A 166 1.58 -13.01 -6.93
CA TYR A 166 1.67 -12.10 -5.79
C TYR A 166 2.36 -10.78 -6.19
N MET A 167 3.47 -10.83 -6.94
CA MET A 167 4.14 -9.63 -7.46
C MET A 167 3.22 -8.79 -8.36
N VAL A 168 2.41 -9.43 -9.22
CA VAL A 168 1.39 -8.73 -10.02
C VAL A 168 0.33 -8.08 -9.12
N LYS A 169 -0.11 -8.76 -8.06
CA LYS A 169 -1.11 -8.24 -7.12
C LYS A 169 -0.62 -6.99 -6.38
N GLU A 170 0.68 -6.87 -6.10
CA GLU A 170 1.25 -5.69 -5.43
C GLU A 170 1.01 -4.39 -6.20
N ILE A 171 0.86 -4.45 -7.52
CA ILE A 171 0.53 -3.29 -8.37
C ILE A 171 -0.82 -2.69 -7.96
N ASN A 172 -1.79 -3.50 -7.52
CA ASN A 172 -3.07 -2.99 -7.02
C ASN A 172 -2.87 -2.17 -5.73
N ASN A 173 -1.95 -2.57 -4.87
CA ASN A 173 -1.63 -1.84 -3.64
C ASN A 173 -0.92 -0.52 -3.97
N GLN A 174 0.00 -0.55 -4.94
CA GLN A 174 0.72 0.63 -5.41
C GLN A 174 -0.25 1.62 -6.10
N LEU A 175 -1.14 1.13 -6.95
CA LEU A 175 -2.22 1.91 -7.55
C LEU A 175 -3.11 2.53 -6.48
N ALA A 176 -3.55 1.76 -5.47
CA ALA A 176 -4.33 2.32 -4.35
C ALA A 176 -3.56 3.43 -3.63
N GLY A 177 -2.25 3.28 -3.43
CA GLY A 177 -1.38 4.33 -2.88
C GLY A 177 -1.36 5.60 -3.73
N THR A 178 -1.21 5.44 -5.05
CA THR A 178 -1.28 6.52 -6.03
C THR A 178 -2.62 7.24 -6.01
N LEU A 179 -3.73 6.51 -6.07
CA LEU A 179 -5.08 7.09 -6.03
C LEU A 179 -5.34 7.85 -4.72
N ASN A 180 -4.92 7.31 -3.58
CA ASN A 180 -5.02 8.01 -2.29
C ASN A 180 -4.20 9.32 -2.27
N ARG A 181 -2.98 9.32 -2.85
CA ARG A 181 -2.14 10.52 -2.97
C ARG A 181 -2.82 11.57 -3.85
N MET A 182 -3.32 11.16 -5.01
CA MET A 182 -4.02 12.04 -5.96
C MET A 182 -5.32 12.60 -5.37
N GLN A 183 -6.08 11.81 -4.64
CA GLN A 183 -7.27 12.24 -3.92
C GLN A 183 -6.93 13.31 -2.86
N ARG A 184 -5.88 13.09 -2.05
CA ARG A 184 -5.42 14.08 -1.06
C ARG A 184 -4.95 15.38 -1.70
N ALA A 185 -4.41 15.32 -2.92
CA ALA A 185 -4.05 16.48 -3.71
C ALA A 185 -5.26 17.11 -4.44
N ASP A 186 -6.46 16.55 -4.25
CA ASP A 186 -7.73 16.99 -4.85
C ASP A 186 -7.64 17.01 -6.39
N ILE A 187 -6.98 15.99 -6.94
CA ILE A 187 -6.86 15.74 -8.39
C ILE A 187 -8.03 14.87 -8.87
N ILE A 188 -8.38 13.85 -8.10
CA ILE A 188 -9.44 12.90 -8.40
C ILE A 188 -10.41 12.80 -7.22
N GLU A 189 -11.62 12.32 -7.52
CA GLU A 189 -12.46 11.65 -6.55
C GLU A 189 -12.19 10.15 -6.61
N TYR A 190 -12.00 9.54 -5.45
CA TYR A 190 -11.72 8.12 -5.30
C TYR A 190 -12.53 7.61 -4.12
N TYR A 191 -13.56 6.82 -4.41
CA TYR A 191 -14.46 6.32 -3.37
C TYR A 191 -14.91 4.89 -3.64
N PRO A 192 -15.16 4.12 -2.58
CA PRO A 192 -15.64 2.76 -2.72
C PRO A 192 -17.12 2.73 -3.12
N VAL A 193 -17.45 1.79 -4.01
CA VAL A 193 -18.82 1.40 -4.33
C VAL A 193 -18.97 -0.06 -3.93
N TYR A 194 -19.99 -0.37 -3.15
CA TYR A 194 -20.23 -1.73 -2.67
C TYR A 194 -21.21 -2.44 -3.61
N LYS A 195 -20.90 -3.68 -3.93
CA LYS A 195 -21.68 -4.56 -4.79
C LYS A 195 -22.08 -5.79 -3.97
N GLY A 196 -23.29 -6.29 -4.16
CA GLY A 196 -23.79 -7.51 -3.53
C GLY A 196 -24.31 -8.47 -4.60
N HIS A 197 -24.06 -9.76 -4.43
CA HIS A 197 -24.64 -10.79 -5.28
C HIS A 197 -25.92 -11.31 -4.62
N VAL A 198 -26.99 -11.41 -5.40
CA VAL A 198 -28.32 -11.85 -4.96
C VAL A 198 -28.48 -13.31 -5.34
N ILE A 199 -28.68 -14.19 -4.36
CA ILE A 199 -28.75 -15.65 -4.57
C ILE A 199 -29.88 -16.03 -5.52
N GLU A 200 -31.06 -15.42 -5.34
CA GLU A 200 -32.27 -15.81 -6.06
C GLU A 200 -32.19 -15.51 -7.56
N THR A 201 -31.63 -14.36 -7.92
CA THR A 201 -31.54 -13.92 -9.32
C THR A 201 -30.19 -14.25 -9.96
N GLY A 202 -29.15 -14.49 -9.17
CA GLY A 202 -27.77 -14.62 -9.64
C GLY A 202 -27.16 -13.30 -10.10
N GLU A 203 -27.83 -12.17 -9.85
CA GLU A 203 -27.39 -10.85 -10.31
C GLU A 203 -26.54 -10.12 -9.27
N THR A 204 -25.70 -9.21 -9.75
CA THR A 204 -24.95 -8.29 -8.88
C THR A 204 -25.58 -6.91 -8.87
N ILE A 205 -25.93 -6.42 -7.69
CA ILE A 205 -26.54 -5.10 -7.47
C ILE A 205 -25.58 -4.13 -6.77
N THR A 206 -25.82 -2.83 -6.94
CA THR A 206 -25.12 -1.79 -6.16
C THR A 206 -25.81 -1.62 -4.82
N LEU A 207 -25.05 -1.70 -3.72
CA LEU A 207 -25.57 -1.59 -2.37
C LEU A 207 -25.63 -0.13 -1.91
N ASN A 208 -26.77 0.25 -1.33
CA ASN A 208 -26.94 1.54 -0.68
C ASN A 208 -26.03 1.66 0.56
N GLU A 209 -25.62 2.88 0.92
CA GLU A 209 -24.80 3.13 2.12
C GLU A 209 -25.45 2.58 3.40
N ASN A 210 -26.77 2.68 3.53
CA ASN A 210 -27.50 2.15 4.68
C ASN A 210 -27.44 0.62 4.75
N THR A 211 -27.61 -0.06 3.62
CA THR A 211 -27.43 -1.52 3.51
C THR A 211 -26.01 -1.93 3.89
N VAL A 212 -25.00 -1.20 3.42
CA VAL A 212 -23.59 -1.45 3.79
C VAL A 212 -23.37 -1.26 5.29
N LYS A 213 -23.96 -0.23 5.91
CA LYS A 213 -23.88 -0.03 7.37
C LYS A 213 -24.50 -1.20 8.15
N GLN A 214 -25.61 -1.75 7.67
CA GLN A 214 -26.23 -2.95 8.25
C GLN A 214 -25.27 -4.14 8.17
N ILE A 215 -24.69 -4.41 7.00
CA ILE A 215 -23.73 -5.51 6.79
C ILE A 215 -22.51 -5.36 7.71
N LEU A 216 -21.93 -4.16 7.81
CA LEU A 216 -20.77 -3.90 8.67
C LEU A 216 -21.10 -4.03 10.16
N THR A 217 -22.31 -3.65 10.56
CA THR A 217 -22.79 -3.80 11.93
C THR A 217 -22.99 -5.27 12.28
N LEU A 218 -23.62 -6.04 11.39
CA LEU A 218 -23.74 -7.50 11.51
C LEU A 218 -22.36 -8.14 11.67
N LYS A 219 -21.40 -7.79 10.81
CA LYS A 219 -20.02 -8.30 10.85
C LYS A 219 -19.40 -8.08 12.24
N ARG A 220 -19.45 -6.84 12.73
CA ARG A 220 -18.86 -6.45 14.02
C ARG A 220 -19.51 -7.20 15.18
N ASN A 221 -20.84 -7.29 15.21
CA ASN A 221 -21.57 -7.95 16.28
C ASN A 221 -21.26 -9.46 16.33
N LEU A 222 -21.16 -10.11 15.17
CA LEU A 222 -20.78 -11.53 15.09
C LEU A 222 -19.33 -11.75 15.51
N MET A 223 -18.42 -10.86 15.11
CA MET A 223 -17.02 -10.92 15.54
C MET A 223 -16.88 -10.82 17.06
N GLU A 224 -17.61 -9.89 17.69
CA GLU A 224 -17.62 -9.73 19.13
C GLU A 224 -18.26 -10.93 19.84
N LYS A 225 -19.41 -11.42 19.34
CA LYS A 225 -20.11 -12.59 19.89
C LYS A 225 -19.24 -13.85 19.92
N HIS A 226 -18.45 -14.07 18.87
CA HIS A 226 -17.64 -15.28 18.71
C HIS A 226 -16.18 -15.10 19.15
N ASP A 227 -15.81 -13.91 19.66
CA ASP A 227 -14.43 -13.55 20.01
C ASP A 227 -13.44 -13.87 18.86
N VAL A 228 -13.74 -13.33 17.69
CA VAL A 228 -12.94 -13.50 16.47
C VAL A 228 -12.71 -12.17 15.78
N ASN A 229 -11.62 -12.08 15.02
CA ASN A 229 -11.34 -10.95 14.14
C ASN A 229 -11.01 -11.47 12.73
N ASP A 230 -10.86 -10.55 11.76
CA ASP A 230 -10.55 -10.89 10.37
C ASP A 230 -9.30 -11.78 10.24
N TRP A 231 -8.26 -11.52 11.04
CA TRP A 231 -7.03 -12.32 11.04
C TRP A 231 -7.29 -13.76 11.53
N TYR A 232 -8.00 -13.92 12.65
CA TYR A 232 -8.32 -15.22 13.22
C TYR A 232 -9.14 -16.08 12.25
N ILE A 233 -10.19 -15.48 11.66
CA ILE A 233 -11.08 -16.16 10.70
C ILE A 233 -10.28 -16.61 9.48
N SER A 234 -9.38 -15.77 8.97
CA SER A 234 -8.54 -16.07 7.80
C SER A 234 -7.54 -17.20 8.08
N LEU A 235 -6.90 -17.20 9.25
CA LEU A 235 -5.88 -18.18 9.61
C LEU A 235 -6.48 -19.53 10.04
N TYR A 236 -7.54 -19.50 10.83
CA TYR A 236 -8.16 -20.68 11.45
C TYR A 236 -9.54 -20.96 10.84
N LYS A 237 -9.59 -21.09 9.51
CA LYS A 237 -10.83 -21.31 8.73
C LYS A 237 -11.65 -22.50 9.23
N ASN A 238 -10.96 -23.55 9.68
CA ASN A 238 -11.58 -24.80 10.11
C ASN A 238 -11.89 -24.86 11.61
N ALA A 239 -11.54 -23.84 12.40
CA ALA A 239 -11.82 -23.82 13.83
C ALA A 239 -13.35 -23.78 14.08
N PRO A 240 -13.85 -24.44 15.14
CA PRO A 240 -15.29 -24.49 15.44
C PRO A 240 -15.95 -23.11 15.49
N LYS A 241 -15.34 -22.13 16.19
CA LYS A 241 -15.89 -20.77 16.27
C LYS A 241 -15.94 -20.05 14.93
N THR A 242 -14.96 -20.28 14.05
CA THR A 242 -14.96 -19.73 12.69
C THR A 242 -16.10 -20.32 11.85
N LYS A 243 -16.35 -21.63 11.97
CA LYS A 243 -17.47 -22.29 11.25
C LYS A 243 -18.83 -21.76 11.70
N VAL A 244 -19.04 -21.62 13.02
CA VAL A 244 -20.27 -21.06 13.57
C VAL A 244 -20.45 -19.59 13.15
N TYR A 245 -19.38 -18.79 13.22
CA TYR A 245 -19.38 -17.42 12.71
C TYR A 245 -19.85 -17.36 11.25
N TYR A 246 -19.32 -18.21 10.36
CA TYR A 246 -19.70 -18.20 8.94
C TYR A 246 -21.15 -18.61 8.69
N GLN A 247 -21.67 -19.57 9.45
CA GLN A 247 -23.08 -19.98 9.35
C GLN A 247 -24.03 -18.83 9.73
N GLU A 248 -23.74 -18.16 10.86
CA GLU A 248 -24.53 -17.01 11.31
C GLU A 248 -24.34 -15.79 10.39
N TRP A 249 -23.12 -15.58 9.87
CA TRP A 249 -22.82 -14.55 8.89
C TRP A 249 -23.63 -14.74 7.61
N ASN A 250 -23.63 -15.93 7.02
CA ASN A 250 -24.37 -16.23 5.78
C ASN A 250 -25.88 -16.05 5.99
N THR A 251 -26.39 -16.53 7.13
CA THR A 251 -27.80 -16.37 7.49
C THR A 251 -28.16 -14.89 7.66
N GLY A 252 -27.35 -14.13 8.38
CA GLY A 252 -27.59 -12.71 8.61
C GLY A 252 -27.45 -11.87 7.34
N LEU A 253 -26.47 -12.17 6.49
CA LEU A 253 -26.23 -11.47 5.23
C LEU A 253 -27.40 -11.65 4.26
N ALA A 254 -27.97 -12.86 4.18
CA ALA A 254 -29.15 -13.14 3.37
C ALA A 254 -30.40 -12.36 3.83
N GLN A 255 -30.45 -11.92 5.09
CA GLN A 255 -31.58 -11.20 5.68
C GLN A 255 -31.41 -9.67 5.67
N VAL A 256 -30.32 -9.15 5.12
CA VAL A 256 -30.11 -7.70 5.00
C VAL A 256 -31.15 -7.08 4.06
N THR A 257 -31.63 -5.89 4.41
CA THR A 257 -32.65 -5.19 3.63
C THR A 257 -32.12 -3.96 2.87
N ASP A 258 -32.84 -3.58 1.83
CA ASP A 258 -32.64 -2.33 1.11
C ASP A 258 -33.28 -1.13 1.86
N GLU A 259 -33.28 0.05 1.22
CA GLU A 259 -33.92 1.27 1.73
C GLU A 259 -35.45 1.20 1.86
N LYS A 260 -36.10 0.25 1.19
CA LYS A 260 -37.56 0.00 1.28
C LYS A 260 -37.90 -1.10 2.28
N SER A 261 -36.90 -1.61 3.00
CA SER A 261 -37.03 -2.75 3.93
C SER A 261 -37.35 -4.08 3.24
N GLU A 262 -37.05 -4.20 1.94
CA GLU A 262 -37.14 -5.46 1.20
C GLU A 262 -35.86 -6.28 1.42
N VAL A 263 -36.02 -7.59 1.68
CA VAL A 263 -34.89 -8.50 1.93
C VAL A 263 -34.15 -8.75 0.61
N LEU A 264 -32.84 -8.56 0.62
CA LEU A 264 -32.01 -8.64 -0.59
C LEU A 264 -31.53 -10.06 -0.91
N GLY A 265 -31.47 -10.98 0.05
CA GLY A 265 -31.03 -12.35 -0.21
C GLY A 265 -29.56 -12.48 -0.64
N LEU A 266 -28.65 -11.72 0.00
CA LEU A 266 -27.23 -11.68 -0.37
C LEU A 266 -26.45 -12.91 0.16
N ASP A 267 -25.58 -13.51 -0.67
CA ASP A 267 -24.59 -14.52 -0.24
C ASP A 267 -23.18 -13.95 -0.07
N TYR A 268 -22.79 -12.98 -0.90
CA TYR A 268 -21.55 -12.26 -0.75
C TYR A 268 -21.68 -10.81 -1.20
N TYR A 269 -20.77 -9.98 -0.70
CA TYR A 269 -20.64 -8.60 -1.09
C TYR A 269 -19.16 -8.25 -1.23
N TYR A 270 -18.87 -7.29 -2.10
CA TYR A 270 -17.51 -6.88 -2.39
C TYR A 270 -17.46 -5.39 -2.71
N ARG A 271 -16.24 -4.85 -2.71
CA ARG A 271 -15.97 -3.44 -2.91
C ARG A 271 -15.26 -3.24 -4.24
N VAL A 272 -15.83 -2.38 -5.06
CA VAL A 272 -15.19 -1.81 -6.26
C VAL A 272 -14.94 -0.32 -6.02
N TYR A 273 -14.26 0.36 -6.93
CA TYR A 273 -13.92 1.77 -6.75
C TYR A 273 -14.33 2.59 -7.94
N ALA A 274 -14.95 3.74 -7.65
CA ALA A 274 -15.15 4.79 -8.62
C ALA A 274 -13.96 5.75 -8.59
N ILE A 275 -13.51 6.15 -9.78
CA ILE A 275 -12.40 7.08 -9.97
C ILE A 275 -12.85 8.14 -10.98
N ILE A 276 -12.87 9.40 -10.56
CA ILE A 276 -13.33 10.52 -11.39
C ILE A 276 -12.28 11.62 -11.37
N LEU A 277 -11.91 12.13 -12.54
CA LEU A 277 -11.04 13.30 -12.63
C LEU A 277 -11.81 14.55 -12.20
N LYS A 278 -11.35 15.19 -11.13
CA LYS A 278 -11.97 16.40 -10.56
C LYS A 278 -11.22 17.66 -10.95
N ALA A 279 -9.89 17.57 -11.03
CA ALA A 279 -9.04 18.71 -11.29
C ALA A 279 -9.09 19.15 -12.76
N ARG A 280 -9.07 20.48 -12.96
CA ARG A 280 -8.85 21.07 -14.29
C ARG A 280 -7.40 20.84 -14.72
N LYS A 281 -7.15 20.76 -16.04
CA LYS A 281 -5.82 20.54 -16.66
C LYS A 281 -4.69 21.37 -16.02
N LYS A 282 -4.91 22.65 -15.70
CA LYS A 282 -3.90 23.51 -15.02
C LYS A 282 -3.46 22.98 -13.64
N LYS A 283 -4.39 22.42 -12.85
CA LYS A 283 -4.08 21.87 -11.52
C LYS A 283 -3.41 20.50 -11.65
N VAL A 284 -3.86 19.69 -12.61
CA VAL A 284 -3.22 18.42 -12.99
C VAL A 284 -1.76 18.66 -13.39
N ILE A 285 -1.51 19.60 -14.31
CA ILE A 285 -0.16 19.98 -14.72
C ILE A 285 0.65 20.34 -13.47
N LYS A 286 0.24 21.33 -12.67
CA LYS A 286 0.95 21.73 -11.43
C LYS A 286 1.25 20.59 -10.47
N TYR A 287 0.34 19.62 -10.37
CA TYR A 287 0.55 18.42 -9.58
C TYR A 287 1.69 17.58 -10.16
N LEU A 288 1.63 17.27 -11.45
CA LEU A 288 2.70 16.55 -12.15
C LEU A 288 4.03 17.33 -12.11
N GLU A 289 4.00 18.67 -12.21
CA GLU A 289 5.19 19.54 -12.11
C GLU A 289 5.90 19.39 -10.75
N LYS A 290 5.12 19.19 -9.68
CA LYS A 290 5.67 19.02 -8.33
C LYS A 290 6.44 17.71 -8.17
N TYR A 291 6.03 16.66 -8.87
CA TYR A 291 6.57 15.31 -8.70
C TYR A 291 7.52 14.88 -9.83
N ASN A 292 7.52 15.57 -10.98
CA ASN A 292 8.38 15.27 -12.13
C ASN A 292 8.88 16.58 -12.80
N LYS A 293 9.74 17.32 -12.07
CA LYS A 293 10.20 18.68 -12.46
C LYS A 293 10.91 18.73 -13.81
N ASP A 294 11.61 17.66 -14.18
CA ASP A 294 12.47 17.63 -15.38
C ASP A 294 11.70 17.33 -16.68
N VAL A 295 10.37 17.18 -16.64
CA VAL A 295 9.60 16.57 -17.74
C VAL A 295 8.50 17.48 -18.32
N ILE A 296 8.27 18.66 -17.73
CA ILE A 296 7.24 19.61 -18.16
C ILE A 296 7.54 20.23 -19.52
N GLU A 297 8.81 20.48 -19.82
CA GLU A 297 9.20 21.01 -21.13
C GLU A 297 8.84 20.03 -22.25
N ARG A 298 9.02 18.72 -22.02
CA ARG A 298 8.61 17.68 -22.97
C ARG A 298 7.11 17.60 -23.13
N PHE A 299 6.35 17.64 -22.03
CA PHE A 299 4.88 17.67 -22.08
C PHE A 299 4.36 18.88 -22.87
N ARG A 300 4.96 20.07 -22.67
CA ARG A 300 4.57 21.30 -23.40
C ARG A 300 4.98 21.28 -24.88
N GLN A 301 5.99 20.50 -25.25
CA GLN A 301 6.46 20.34 -26.63
C GLN A 301 5.67 19.27 -27.39
N ASN A 302 5.45 18.10 -26.78
CA ASN A 302 4.71 16.99 -27.37
C ASN A 302 4.09 16.11 -26.27
N GLU A 303 2.78 16.28 -26.08
CA GLU A 303 1.99 15.53 -25.09
C GLU A 303 2.02 14.03 -25.36
N GLU A 304 1.86 13.59 -26.61
CA GLU A 304 1.85 12.18 -26.99
C GLU A 304 3.19 11.49 -26.74
N LEU A 305 4.30 12.10 -27.18
CA LEU A 305 5.64 11.57 -26.94
C LEU A 305 5.94 11.45 -25.43
N PHE A 306 5.52 12.43 -24.65
CA PHE A 306 5.67 12.39 -23.19
C PHE A 306 4.89 11.23 -22.57
N LEU A 307 3.67 10.96 -23.03
CA LEU A 307 2.87 9.84 -22.52
C LEU A 307 3.51 8.49 -22.87
N ASN A 308 3.92 8.32 -24.13
CA ASN A 308 4.59 7.10 -24.59
C ASN A 308 5.92 6.85 -23.86
N ASP A 309 6.70 7.91 -23.59
CA ASP A 309 7.93 7.82 -22.81
C ASP A 309 7.65 7.36 -21.37
N ASN A 310 6.61 7.90 -20.72
CA ASN A 310 6.27 7.53 -19.34
C ASN A 310 5.76 6.10 -19.22
N GLU A 311 4.93 5.66 -20.17
CA GLU A 311 4.48 4.26 -20.26
C GLU A 311 5.68 3.32 -20.48
N SER A 312 6.52 3.61 -21.47
CA SER A 312 7.73 2.82 -21.75
C SER A 312 8.68 2.76 -20.56
N ASN A 313 8.88 3.90 -19.88
CA ASN A 313 9.71 3.98 -18.68
C ASN A 313 9.10 3.19 -17.51
N TYR A 314 7.77 3.26 -17.32
CA TYR A 314 7.07 2.48 -16.32
C TYR A 314 7.30 0.98 -16.53
N HIS A 315 7.08 0.46 -17.73
CA HIS A 315 7.22 -0.96 -18.02
C HIS A 315 8.66 -1.45 -17.87
N ARG A 316 9.63 -0.68 -18.35
CA ARG A 316 11.05 -1.01 -18.21
C ARG A 316 11.48 -1.03 -16.74
N GLU A 317 11.21 0.05 -16.00
CA GLU A 317 11.58 0.14 -14.58
C GLU A 317 10.86 -0.90 -13.72
N ARG A 318 9.62 -1.29 -14.09
CA ARG A 318 8.89 -2.37 -13.42
C ARG A 318 9.52 -3.73 -13.70
N HIS A 319 9.90 -4.01 -14.95
CA HIS A 319 10.62 -5.23 -15.31
C HIS A 319 11.91 -5.35 -14.48
N ASP A 320 12.76 -4.31 -14.50
CA ASP A 320 14.01 -4.28 -13.74
C ASP A 320 13.79 -4.46 -12.23
N TYR A 321 12.74 -3.84 -11.68
CA TYR A 321 12.38 -3.98 -10.28
C TYR A 321 12.00 -5.41 -9.92
N VAL A 322 11.13 -6.06 -10.71
CA VAL A 322 10.70 -7.45 -10.49
C VAL A 322 11.90 -8.40 -10.49
N LEU A 323 12.84 -8.22 -11.42
CA LEU A 323 14.06 -9.02 -11.47
C LEU A 323 14.95 -8.82 -10.26
N ARG A 324 15.16 -7.56 -9.85
CA ARG A 324 15.96 -7.24 -8.68
C ARG A 324 15.37 -7.87 -7.42
N GLU A 325 14.05 -7.75 -7.19
CA GLU A 325 13.38 -8.36 -6.03
C GLU A 325 13.49 -9.89 -6.06
N ALA A 326 13.32 -10.51 -7.23
CA ALA A 326 13.48 -11.96 -7.36
C ALA A 326 14.90 -12.42 -7.04
N GLN A 327 15.91 -11.67 -7.50
CA GLN A 327 17.31 -11.95 -7.19
C GLN A 327 17.64 -11.72 -5.71
N GLU A 328 17.07 -10.69 -5.09
CA GLU A 328 17.20 -10.43 -3.66
C GLU A 328 16.58 -11.54 -2.81
N GLU A 329 15.39 -12.04 -3.19
CA GLU A 329 14.75 -13.16 -2.49
C GLU A 329 15.54 -14.46 -2.67
N GLU A 330 16.08 -14.73 -3.87
CA GLU A 330 16.97 -15.87 -4.11
C GLU A 330 18.23 -15.79 -3.25
N ASN A 331 18.90 -14.63 -3.23
CA ASN A 331 20.09 -14.39 -2.42
C ASN A 331 19.82 -14.49 -0.93
N LYS A 332 18.65 -14.02 -0.48
CA LYS A 332 18.22 -14.10 0.92
C LYS A 332 17.90 -15.53 1.32
N PHE A 333 17.32 -16.33 0.43
CA PHE A 333 17.08 -17.75 0.67
C PHE A 333 18.39 -18.52 0.84
N LEU A 334 19.37 -18.27 -0.03
CA LEU A 334 20.70 -18.89 0.02
C LEU A 334 21.62 -18.27 1.07
N GLY A 335 21.27 -17.09 1.56
CA GLY A 335 22.05 -16.30 2.49
C GLY A 335 22.12 -16.90 3.89
N LYS A 336 23.10 -16.41 4.67
CA LYS A 336 23.26 -16.76 6.08
C LYS A 336 22.03 -16.32 6.90
N LYS A 337 21.53 -17.21 7.75
CA LYS A 337 20.46 -16.93 8.70
C LYS A 337 20.98 -17.05 10.13
N THR A 338 20.58 -16.15 11.00
CA THR A 338 20.87 -16.25 12.44
C THR A 338 19.61 -16.74 13.14
N ILE A 339 19.67 -17.95 13.70
CA ILE A 339 18.61 -18.46 14.56
C ILE A 339 19.02 -18.23 16.00
N THR A 340 18.15 -17.57 16.73
CA THR A 340 18.32 -17.30 18.15
C THR A 340 17.33 -18.14 18.92
N TYR A 341 17.82 -18.97 19.84
CA TYR A 341 16.98 -19.75 20.72
C TYR A 341 17.34 -19.50 22.17
N THR A 342 16.32 -19.51 23.01
CA THR A 342 16.44 -19.45 24.46
C THR A 342 16.53 -20.88 24.95
N LEU A 343 17.51 -21.18 25.79
CA LEU A 343 17.63 -22.49 26.44
C LEU A 343 16.32 -22.86 27.15
N ASP A 344 15.98 -24.13 27.24
CA ASP A 344 14.84 -24.56 28.04
C ASP A 344 15.10 -24.29 29.54
N LYS A 345 14.03 -24.25 30.36
CA LYS A 345 14.14 -23.86 31.79
C LYS A 345 15.12 -24.73 32.57
N SER A 346 15.17 -26.03 32.28
CA SER A 346 16.11 -26.98 32.89
C SER A 346 17.57 -26.66 32.58
N LEU A 347 17.89 -26.27 31.34
CA LEU A 347 19.23 -25.86 30.95
C LEU A 347 19.55 -24.44 31.44
N GLN A 348 18.56 -23.56 31.57
CA GLN A 348 18.74 -22.23 32.16
C GLN A 348 19.12 -22.29 33.65
N GLU A 349 18.65 -23.28 34.40
CA GLU A 349 19.03 -23.47 35.81
C GLU A 349 20.51 -23.83 35.96
N VAL A 350 21.11 -24.49 34.95
CA VAL A 350 22.51 -24.94 34.95
C VAL A 350 23.44 -23.91 34.31
N TYR A 351 23.00 -23.28 33.22
CA TYR A 351 23.84 -22.42 32.37
C TYR A 351 23.43 -20.93 32.39
N GLY A 352 22.36 -20.57 33.12
CA GLY A 352 21.79 -19.22 33.14
C GLY A 352 20.87 -18.94 31.94
N THR A 353 20.18 -17.79 31.96
CA THR A 353 19.44 -17.27 30.78
C THR A 353 20.41 -16.76 29.73
N GLU A 354 21.05 -17.69 29.03
CA GLU A 354 21.91 -17.38 27.90
C GLU A 354 21.13 -17.56 26.58
N THR A 355 21.12 -16.51 25.77
CA THR A 355 20.50 -16.52 24.46
C THR A 355 21.54 -16.97 23.45
N ILE A 356 21.39 -18.20 22.93
CA ILE A 356 22.35 -18.75 21.96
C ILE A 356 21.91 -18.37 20.56
N SER A 357 22.85 -17.85 19.78
CA SER A 357 22.64 -17.54 18.35
C SER A 357 23.52 -18.45 17.50
N LYS A 358 22.90 -19.20 16.59
CA LYS A 358 23.58 -20.06 15.62
C LYS A 358 23.38 -19.51 14.22
N THR A 359 24.48 -19.39 13.47
CA THR A 359 24.42 -19.13 12.03
C THR A 359 24.13 -20.44 11.31
N VAL A 360 23.10 -20.45 10.47
CA VAL A 360 22.71 -21.58 9.64
C VAL A 360 22.51 -21.12 8.19
N TYR A 361 22.61 -22.08 7.27
CA TYR A 361 22.26 -21.91 5.87
C TYR A 361 21.07 -22.82 5.57
N ASN A 362 20.29 -22.50 4.54
CA ASN A 362 19.36 -23.46 3.99
C ASN A 362 20.18 -24.56 3.30
N GLU A 363 19.96 -25.81 3.69
CA GLU A 363 20.55 -26.99 3.04
C GLU A 363 19.44 -27.72 2.29
N ARG A 364 19.77 -28.27 1.11
CA ARG A 364 18.79 -28.90 0.21
C ARG A 364 17.99 -30.01 0.90
N ASP A 365 18.66 -30.82 1.72
CA ASP A 365 18.05 -31.96 2.41
C ASP A 365 16.96 -31.57 3.42
N ASN A 366 16.88 -30.28 3.81
CA ASN A 366 15.83 -29.78 4.69
C ASN A 366 14.50 -29.47 3.96
N PHE A 367 14.47 -29.55 2.62
CA PHE A 367 13.32 -29.20 1.78
C PHE A 367 12.82 -30.42 1.00
N THR A 368 12.19 -31.36 1.71
CA THR A 368 11.61 -32.62 1.18
C THR A 368 10.17 -32.49 0.69
N PHE A 369 9.59 -31.28 0.75
CA PHE A 369 8.31 -30.95 0.17
C PHE A 369 8.54 -29.93 -0.93
N ASP A 370 7.73 -29.98 -2.00
CA ASP A 370 7.83 -29.02 -3.11
C ASP A 370 9.26 -28.92 -3.68
N GLU A 371 9.89 -30.09 -3.85
CA GLU A 371 11.33 -30.21 -4.11
C GLU A 371 11.75 -29.48 -5.39
N GLY A 372 10.94 -29.53 -6.45
CA GLY A 372 11.20 -28.82 -7.71
C GLY A 372 11.26 -27.31 -7.54
N TYR A 373 10.32 -26.73 -6.79
CA TYR A 373 10.31 -25.31 -6.47
C TYR A 373 11.54 -24.91 -5.64
N TYR A 374 11.90 -25.66 -4.60
CA TYR A 374 13.08 -25.31 -3.80
C TYR A 374 14.40 -25.57 -4.54
N ALA A 375 14.43 -26.54 -5.46
CA ALA A 375 15.58 -26.78 -6.32
C ALA A 375 15.96 -25.53 -7.14
N LEU A 376 14.97 -24.74 -7.58
CA LEU A 376 15.20 -23.47 -8.28
C LEU A 376 16.14 -22.54 -7.52
N TYR A 377 15.95 -22.40 -6.20
CA TYR A 377 16.81 -21.56 -5.38
C TYR A 377 18.24 -22.08 -5.31
N PHE A 378 18.40 -23.38 -5.04
CA PHE A 378 19.73 -24.01 -4.95
C PHE A 378 20.47 -24.01 -6.29
N GLU A 379 19.75 -24.04 -7.41
CA GLU A 379 20.28 -24.02 -8.77
C GLU A 379 20.41 -22.61 -9.35
N LYS A 380 19.99 -21.58 -8.60
CA LYS A 380 19.97 -20.16 -9.03
C LYS A 380 19.13 -19.91 -10.28
N LEU A 381 18.01 -20.63 -10.38
CA LEU A 381 17.05 -20.54 -11.47
C LEU A 381 15.79 -19.77 -11.07
N TYR A 382 15.61 -19.41 -9.78
CA TYR A 382 14.39 -18.74 -9.32
C TYR A 382 14.21 -17.37 -10.00
N ALA A 383 15.25 -16.53 -9.97
CA ALA A 383 15.20 -15.23 -10.62
C ALA A 383 15.02 -15.34 -12.15
N GLU A 384 15.62 -16.35 -12.79
CA GLU A 384 15.46 -16.63 -14.22
C GLU A 384 14.01 -16.99 -14.56
N ARG A 385 13.37 -17.85 -13.76
CA ARG A 385 11.97 -18.25 -13.98
C ARG A 385 11.02 -17.08 -13.78
N ILE A 386 11.23 -16.24 -12.78
CA ILE A 386 10.47 -15.00 -12.61
C ILE A 386 10.66 -14.07 -13.82
N ASN A 387 11.87 -13.96 -14.38
CA ASN A 387 12.09 -13.20 -15.62
C ASN A 387 11.25 -13.75 -16.78
N LYS A 388 11.29 -15.05 -17.03
CA LYS A 388 10.52 -15.67 -18.12
C LYS A 388 9.01 -15.47 -17.94
N LEU A 389 8.51 -15.53 -16.71
CA LEU A 389 7.10 -15.20 -16.40
C LEU A 389 6.80 -13.72 -16.67
N GLN A 390 7.70 -12.83 -16.28
CA GLN A 390 7.57 -11.39 -16.54
C GLN A 390 7.58 -11.09 -18.05
N GLU A 391 8.40 -11.77 -18.83
CA GLU A 391 8.44 -11.67 -20.28
C GLU A 391 7.14 -12.18 -20.91
N TYR A 392 6.68 -13.37 -20.48
CA TYR A 392 5.49 -14.01 -21.02
C TYR A 392 4.21 -13.21 -20.76
N TYR A 393 4.01 -12.77 -19.52
CA TYR A 393 2.80 -12.05 -19.11
C TYR A 393 2.89 -10.54 -19.36
N GLY A 394 4.09 -9.94 -19.35
CA GLY A 394 4.27 -8.48 -19.30
C GLY A 394 4.45 -7.77 -20.64
N TYR A 395 4.68 -8.48 -21.75
CA TYR A 395 5.10 -7.85 -23.01
C TYR A 395 3.98 -7.43 -23.97
N LYS A 396 2.70 -7.70 -23.68
CA LYS A 396 1.60 -7.45 -24.64
C LYS A 396 0.46 -6.65 -24.02
N PHE A 397 0.52 -5.33 -24.19
CA PHE A 397 -0.68 -4.49 -24.24
C PHE A 397 -1.17 -4.55 -25.69
N LYS A 398 -2.19 -5.36 -25.95
CA LYS A 398 -2.85 -5.38 -27.25
C LYS A 398 -4.11 -4.54 -27.20
#